data_AF-A0A382N8A1-F1
#
_entry.id   AF-A0A382N8A1-F1
#
_cell.length_a   1.000
_cell.length_b   1.000
_cell.length_c   1.000
_cell.angle_alpha   90.00
_cell.angle_beta   90.00
_cell.angle_gamma   90.00
#
_symmetry.space_group_name_H-M   'P 1'
#
loop_
_entity.id
_entity.type
_entity.pdbx_description
1 polymer ?
#
loop_
_entity_poly.entity_id
_entity_poly.type
_entity_poly.pdbx_seq_one_letter_code
_entity_poly.pdbx_strand_id
1 'polypeptide(L)' 'QNAGYKSIQWNATNNTGHPVSAGLYLYTIQAGDFRQTKKMVLLK' A
#
# COMPACT_ATOMS: atom_id res chain seq x y z
N GLN A 1 7.21 -6.95 15.02
CA GLN A 1 8.10 -6.06 14.24
C GLN A 1 8.72 -5.06 15.21
N ASN A 2 10.03 -4.84 15.15
CA ASN A 2 10.70 -3.87 16.03
C ASN A 2 10.33 -2.43 15.65
N ALA A 3 10.37 -1.54 16.65
CA ALA A 3 10.16 -0.11 16.45
C ALA A 3 11.17 0.49 15.46
N GLY A 4 10.77 1.58 14.81
CA GLY A 4 11.59 2.33 13.85
C GLY A 4 10.89 2.54 12.51
N TYR A 5 11.52 3.34 11.65
CA TYR A 5 11.01 3.63 10.31
C TYR A 5 11.08 2.41 9.39
N LYS A 6 10.04 2.22 8.59
CA LYS A 6 9.93 1.13 7.60
C LYS A 6 9.36 1.67 6.31
N SER A 7 9.87 1.19 5.18
CA SER A 7 9.34 1.48 3.85
C SER A 7 9.01 0.18 3.13
N ILE A 8 7.93 0.19 2.36
CA ILE A 8 7.54 -0.88 1.46
C ILE A 8 7.14 -0.20 0.15
N GLN A 9 7.64 -0.74 -0.97
CA GLN A 9 7.20 -0.36 -2.30
C GLN A 9 6.22 -1.41 -2.80
N TRP A 10 5.01 -0.99 -3.13
CA TRP A 10 4.07 -1.86 -3.81
C TRP A 10 4.50 -2.06 -5.27
N ASN A 11 4.42 -3.30 -5.74
CA ASN A 11 4.90 -3.75 -7.05
C ASN A 11 3.86 -3.60 -8.18
N ALA A 12 2.75 -2.90 -7.95
CA ALA A 12 1.66 -2.73 -8.90
C ALA A 12 1.01 -4.05 -9.38
N THR A 13 1.01 -5.11 -8.56
CA THR A 13 0.27 -6.36 -8.84
C THR A 13 -0.88 -6.57 -7.86
N ASN A 14 -1.92 -7.26 -8.31
CA ASN A 14 -3.00 -7.77 -7.46
C ASN A 14 -2.59 -9.08 -6.75
N ASN A 15 -3.52 -9.66 -5.99
CA ASN A 15 -3.28 -10.89 -5.21
C ASN A 15 -3.11 -12.15 -6.07
N THR A 16 -3.43 -12.11 -7.36
CA THR A 16 -3.18 -13.21 -8.31
C THR A 16 -1.88 -13.01 -9.08
N GLY A 17 -1.08 -11.99 -8.74
CA GLY A 17 0.19 -11.67 -9.40
C GLY A 17 0.04 -10.93 -10.74
N HIS A 18 -1.16 -10.50 -11.11
CA HIS A 18 -1.37 -9.76 -12.35
C HIS A 18 -1.16 -8.25 -12.14
N PRO A 19 -0.53 -7.54 -13.10
CA PRO A 19 -0.42 -6.09 -13.06
C PRO A 19 -1.79 -5.42 -13.00
N VAL A 20 -1.87 -4.29 -12.31
CA VAL A 20 -3.09 -3.48 -12.25
C VAL A 20 -2.95 -2.18 -13.03
N SER A 21 -4.07 -1.57 -13.41
CA SER A 21 -4.10 -0.36 -14.24
C SER A 21 -3.59 0.88 -13.50
N ALA A 22 -3.11 1.87 -14.23
CA ALA A 22 -2.86 3.20 -13.67
C ALA A 22 -4.13 3.76 -13.01
N GLY A 23 -3.98 4.43 -11.87
CA GLY A 23 -5.13 4.88 -11.09
C GLY A 23 -4.81 5.23 -9.64
N LEU A 24 -5.87 5.60 -8.91
CA LEU A 24 -5.82 5.89 -7.49
C LEU A 24 -6.08 4.63 -6.68
N TYR A 25 -5.19 4.34 -5.74
CA TYR A 25 -5.28 3.20 -4.84
C TYR A 25 -5.35 3.70 -3.39
N LEU A 26 -6.32 3.19 -2.64
CA LEU A 26 -6.42 3.45 -1.20
C LEU A 26 -5.80 2.30 -0.42
N TYR A 27 -5.06 2.62 0.64
CA TYR A 27 -4.50 1.62 1.54
C TYR A 27 -4.64 2.07 3.00
N THR A 28 -4.68 1.09 3.90
CA THR A 28 -4.79 1.32 5.34
C THR A 28 -3.56 0.75 6.03
N ILE A 29 -2.95 1.52 6.94
CA ILE A 29 -1.96 1.05 7.90
C ILE A 29 -2.71 0.79 9.22
N GLN A 30 -2.58 -0.42 9.76
CA GLN A 30 -3.19 -0.82 11.03
C GLN A 30 -2.13 -1.39 11.97
N ALA A 31 -2.10 -0.91 13.22
CA ALA A 31 -1.22 -1.38 14.27
C ALA A 31 -1.93 -1.30 15.64
N GLY A 32 -2.46 -2.42 16.12
CA GLY A 32 -3.37 -2.42 17.28
C GLY A 32 -4.59 -1.55 16.98
N ASP A 33 -4.88 -0.59 17.86
CA ASP A 33 -5.99 0.36 17.73
C ASP A 33 -5.69 1.51 16.75
N PHE A 34 -4.43 1.69 16.34
CA PHE A 34 -4.08 2.71 15.36
C PHE A 34 -4.55 2.31 13.96
N ARG A 35 -5.27 3.22 13.28
CA ARG A 35 -5.71 3.06 11.89
C ARG A 35 -5.50 4.36 11.12
N GLN A 36 -4.81 4.27 9.99
CA GLN A 36 -4.66 5.41 9.08
C GLN A 36 -4.88 4.99 7.62
N THR A 37 -5.79 5.68 6.95
CA THR A 37 -6.02 5.52 5.51
C THR A 37 -5.18 6.53 4.73
N LYS A 38 -4.56 6.08 3.65
CA LYS A 38 -3.76 6.89 2.73
C LYS A 38 -4.11 6.55 1.28
N LYS A 39 -3.66 7.39 0.36
CA LYS A 39 -3.84 7.23 -1.07
C LYS A 39 -2.50 7.16 -1.78
N MET A 40 -2.42 6.34 -2.83
CA MET A 40 -1.27 6.18 -3.72
C MET A 40 -1.76 6.31 -5.16
N VAL A 41 -0.99 6.99 -6.01
CA VAL A 41 -1.30 7.14 -7.43
C VAL A 41 -0.29 6.32 -8.23
N LEU A 42 -0.79 5.39 -9.05
CA LEU A 42 0.00 4.67 -10.02
C LEU A 42 -0.10 5.40 -11.36
N LEU A 43 1.03 5.93 -11.83
CA LEU A 43 1.17 6.56 -13.14
C LEU A 43 1.64 5.53 -14.17
N LYS A 44 1.32 5.76 -15.45
CA LYS A 44 1.77 4.94 -16.59
C LYS A 44 2.97 5.59 -17.27
#